data_AF-A0A2S6AYN2-F1
#
_entry.id   AF-A0A2S6AYN2-F1
#
_cell.length_a   1.000
_cell.length_b   1.000
_cell.length_c   1.000
_cell.angle_alpha   90.00
_cell.angle_beta   90.00
_cell.angle_gamma   90.00
#
_symmetry.space_group_name_H-M   'P 1'
#
loop_
_entity.id
_entity.type
_entity.pdbx_description
1 polymer ?
#
loop_
_entity_poly.entity_id
_entity_poly.type
_entity_poly.pdbx_seq_one_letter_code
_entity_poly.pdbx_strand_id
1 'polypeptide(L)'
;CASAGNHAQGVAFSCKTLGIQGKIYMPSTTPNQKVKQVRRFGGENVKVVLIGDTYDDAYAEAMKTCAEQGMTFIHPFDEPRIIAGNGT
;
A
#
# COMPACT_ATOMS: atom_id res chain seq x y z
N CYS A 1 0.91 3.28 0.01
CA CYS A 1 1.37 2.70 -1.28
C CYS A 1 0.19 2.60 -2.23
N ALA A 2 0.45 2.51 -3.54
CA ALA A 2 -0.56 2.20 -4.55
C ALA A 2 -0.24 0.83 -5.13
N SER A 3 -1.06 -0.19 -4.83
CA SER A 3 -0.90 -1.55 -5.38
C SER A 3 -2.12 -2.39 -5.02
N ALA A 4 -2.54 -3.26 -5.95
CA ALA A 4 -3.62 -4.22 -5.73
C ALA A 4 -3.12 -5.68 -5.65
N GLY A 5 -1.80 -5.89 -5.57
CA GLY A 5 -1.16 -7.21 -5.68
C GLY A 5 -0.32 -7.59 -4.45
N ASN A 6 0.71 -8.41 -4.69
CA ASN A 6 1.57 -8.96 -3.63
C ASN A 6 2.29 -7.87 -2.82
N HIS A 7 2.67 -6.77 -3.46
CA HIS A 7 3.29 -5.65 -2.75
C HIS A 7 2.36 -5.05 -1.70
N ALA A 8 1.08 -4.86 -2.03
CA ALA A 8 0.09 -4.40 -1.05
C ALA A 8 -0.11 -5.40 0.10
N GLN A 9 -0.03 -6.70 -0.15
CA GLN A 9 -0.10 -7.71 0.91
C GLN A 9 1.13 -7.64 1.84
N GLY A 10 2.33 -7.50 1.27
CA GLY A 10 3.57 -7.35 2.02
C GLY A 10 3.57 -6.09 2.89
N VAL A 11 3.25 -4.93 2.30
CA VAL A 11 3.11 -3.66 3.05
C VAL A 11 2.04 -3.80 4.13
N ALA A 12 0.89 -4.41 3.81
CA ALA A 12 -0.18 -4.56 4.79
C ALA A 12 0.26 -5.42 5.98
N PHE A 13 0.93 -6.54 5.71
CA PHE A 13 1.46 -7.43 6.73
C PHE A 13 2.53 -6.75 7.60
N SER A 14 3.43 -5.97 6.98
CA SER A 14 4.44 -5.19 7.70
C SER A 14 3.80 -4.12 8.59
N CYS A 15 2.82 -3.38 8.09
CA CYS A 15 2.05 -2.40 8.89
C CYS A 15 1.39 -3.08 10.09
N LYS A 16 0.78 -4.25 9.89
CA LYS A 16 0.18 -5.02 10.98
C LYS A 16 1.22 -5.44 12.02
N THR A 17 2.33 -6.02 11.58
CA THR A 17 3.40 -6.55 12.43
C THR A 17 4.12 -5.45 13.22
N LEU A 18 4.34 -4.29 12.59
CA LEU A 18 5.01 -3.14 13.21
C LEU A 18 4.05 -2.23 14.01
N GLY A 19 2.72 -2.49 13.97
CA GLY A 19 1.73 -1.65 14.63
C GLY A 19 1.57 -0.26 14.00
N ILE A 20 1.94 -0.10 12.71
CA ILE A 20 1.92 1.17 12.00
C ILE A 20 0.65 1.28 11.17
N GLN A 21 0.03 2.46 11.16
CA GLN A 21 -1.11 2.74 10.29
C GLN A 21 -0.68 2.94 8.84
N GLY A 22 -1.12 2.05 7.95
CA GLY A 22 -0.85 2.09 6.52
C GLY A 22 -2.10 2.45 5.70
N LYS A 23 -1.90 3.15 4.59
CA LYS A 23 -2.95 3.37 3.58
C LYS A 23 -2.55 2.74 2.25
N ILE A 24 -3.46 1.94 1.70
CA ILE A 24 -3.27 1.23 0.44
C ILE A 24 -4.32 1.72 -0.54
N TYR A 25 -3.84 2.33 -1.61
CA TYR A 25 -4.67 2.85 -2.68
C TYR A 25 -4.75 1.80 -3.79
N MET A 26 -5.98 1.50 -4.21
CA MET A 26 -6.26 0.57 -5.29
C MET A 26 -7.29 1.19 -6.24
N PRO A 27 -7.24 0.85 -7.53
CA PRO A 27 -8.29 1.22 -8.47
C PRO A 27 -9.64 0.65 -8.02
N SER A 28 -10.72 1.38 -8.25
CA SER A 28 -12.10 0.95 -7.98
C SER A 28 -12.50 -0.27 -8.81
N THR A 29 -11.84 -0.46 -9.96
CA THR A 29 -11.95 -1.64 -10.83
C THR A 29 -11.30 -2.91 -10.25
N THR A 30 -10.63 -2.81 -9.10
CA THR A 30 -9.93 -3.95 -8.47
C THR A 30 -10.93 -4.99 -7.95
N PRO A 31 -10.72 -6.29 -8.28
CA PRO A 31 -11.58 -7.36 -7.77
C PRO A 31 -11.64 -7.40 -6.24
N ASN A 32 -12.85 -7.48 -5.68
CA ASN A 32 -13.10 -7.55 -4.24
C ASN A 32 -12.30 -8.64 -3.52
N GLN A 33 -11.99 -9.76 -4.20
CA GLN A 33 -11.17 -10.84 -3.64
C GLN A 33 -9.76 -10.36 -3.27
N LYS A 34 -9.13 -9.54 -4.11
CA LYS A 34 -7.79 -8.96 -3.86
C LYS A 34 -7.85 -7.93 -2.74
N VAL A 35 -8.88 -7.08 -2.75
CA VAL A 35 -9.13 -6.09 -1.69
C VAL A 35 -9.28 -6.77 -0.33
N LYS A 36 -10.09 -7.84 -0.26
CA LYS A 36 -10.28 -8.62 0.97
C LYS A 36 -8.99 -9.28 1.45
N GLN A 37 -8.16 -9.82 0.56
CA GLN A 37 -6.87 -10.38 0.96
C GLN A 37 -5.98 -9.32 1.61
N VAL A 38 -5.81 -8.17 0.98
CA VAL A 38 -4.96 -7.10 1.52
C VAL A 38 -5.49 -6.59 2.86
N ARG A 39 -6.81 -6.38 2.99
CA ARG A 39 -7.43 -6.05 4.29
C ARG A 39 -7.20 -7.12 5.34
N ARG A 40 -7.20 -8.40 4.97
CA ARG A 40 -6.95 -9.51 5.90
C ARG A 40 -5.51 -9.52 6.39
N PHE A 41 -4.53 -9.23 5.53
CA PHE A 41 -3.13 -9.11 5.92
C PHE A 41 -2.88 -7.91 6.84
N GLY A 42 -3.47 -6.76 6.51
CA GLY A 42 -3.31 -5.52 7.26
C GLY A 42 -4.15 -5.40 8.53
N GLY A 43 -5.28 -6.09 8.59
CA GLY A 43 -6.25 -5.97 9.67
C GLY A 43 -6.74 -4.53 9.84
N GLU A 44 -6.82 -4.09 11.09
CA GLU A 44 -7.23 -2.73 11.46
C GLU A 44 -6.13 -1.69 11.24
N ASN A 45 -4.87 -2.14 11.11
CA ASN A 45 -3.72 -1.26 10.92
C ASN A 45 -3.61 -0.73 9.49
N VAL A 46 -4.44 -1.22 8.56
CA VAL A 46 -4.35 -0.85 7.14
C VAL A 46 -5.70 -0.47 6.58
N LYS A 47 -5.77 0.72 6.00
CA LYS A 47 -6.96 1.22 5.32
C LYS A 47 -6.80 1.06 3.81
N VAL A 48 -7.65 0.25 3.19
CA VAL A 48 -7.72 0.14 1.74
C VAL A 48 -8.71 1.17 1.19
N VAL A 49 -8.18 2.10 0.39
CA VAL A 49 -8.91 3.18 -0.28
C VAL A 49 -9.05 2.80 -1.75
N LEU A 50 -10.29 2.68 -2.21
CA LEU A 50 -10.59 2.45 -3.62
C LEU A 50 -10.82 3.80 -4.28
N ILE A 51 -9.95 4.18 -5.21
CA ILE A 51 -10.04 5.46 -5.92
C ILE A 51 -9.53 5.35 -7.34
N GLY A 52 -10.20 6.07 -8.24
CA GLY A 52 -9.92 6.06 -9.67
C GLY A 52 -10.30 4.75 -10.35
N ASP A 53 -10.17 4.74 -11.67
CA ASP A 53 -10.42 3.57 -12.52
C ASP A 53 -9.12 2.88 -12.95
N THR A 54 -8.00 3.61 -12.88
CA THR A 54 -6.67 3.16 -13.27
C THR A 54 -5.68 3.15 -12.09
N TYR A 55 -4.53 2.49 -12.30
CA TYR A 55 -3.43 2.50 -11.34
C TYR A 55 -2.87 3.92 -11.14
N ASP A 56 -2.75 4.71 -12.21
CA ASP A 56 -2.24 6.07 -12.17
C ASP A 56 -3.09 6.99 -11.28
N ASP A 57 -4.42 6.89 -11.34
CA ASP A 57 -5.31 7.65 -10.45
C ASP A 57 -5.07 7.29 -8.98
N ALA A 58 -5.00 5.99 -8.68
CA ALA A 58 -4.74 5.50 -7.34
C ALA A 58 -3.35 5.92 -6.83
N TYR A 59 -2.35 5.96 -7.71
CA TYR A 59 -1.00 6.42 -7.42
C TYR A 59 -0.95 7.92 -7.16
N ALA A 60 -1.59 8.72 -8.01
CA ALA A 60 -1.65 10.18 -7.86
C ALA A 60 -2.30 10.57 -6.53
N GLU A 61 -3.42 9.95 -6.16
CA GLU A 61 -4.10 10.20 -4.88
C GLU A 61 -3.27 9.74 -3.68
N ALA A 62 -2.52 8.65 -3.82
CA ALA A 62 -1.63 8.18 -2.76
C ALA A 62 -0.46 9.14 -2.54
N MET A 63 0.17 9.64 -3.61
CA MET A 63 1.22 10.66 -3.55
C MET A 63 0.70 11.96 -2.96
N LYS A 64 -0.47 12.41 -3.41
CA LYS A 64 -1.12 13.61 -2.91
C LYS A 64 -1.41 13.50 -1.41
N THR A 65 -1.99 12.37 -0.97
CA THR A 65 -2.22 12.14 0.46
C THR A 65 -0.91 12.08 1.25
N CYS A 66 0.16 11.51 0.67
CA CYS A 66 1.48 11.52 1.32
C CYS A 66 2.01 12.94 1.50
N ALA A 67 1.86 13.81 0.50
CA ALA A 67 2.22 15.21 0.60
C ALA A 67 1.35 15.97 1.62
N GLU A 68 0.03 15.75 1.62
CA GLU A 68 -0.90 16.44 2.52
C GLU A 68 -0.79 15.98 3.98
N GLN A 69 -0.54 14.69 4.21
CA GLN A 69 -0.51 14.10 5.56
C GLN A 69 0.91 13.84 6.08
N GLY A 70 1.94 14.16 5.29
CA GLY A 70 3.34 13.89 5.63
C GLY A 70 3.65 12.39 5.74
N MET A 71 2.89 11.52 5.06
CA MET A 71 3.11 10.08 5.07
C MET A 71 4.21 9.68 4.09
N THR A 72 4.93 8.58 4.39
CA THR A 72 5.91 8.02 3.45
C THR A 72 5.21 7.14 2.42
N PHE A 73 5.35 7.47 1.15
CA PHE A 73 4.85 6.64 0.07
C PHE A 73 5.81 5.46 -0.18
N ILE A 74 5.33 4.24 0.03
CA ILE A 74 6.09 3.03 -0.32
C ILE A 74 5.82 2.67 -1.78
N HIS A 75 6.87 2.71 -2.60
CA HIS A 75 6.81 2.38 -4.01
C HIS A 75 6.75 0.86 -4.26
N PRO A 76 5.87 0.38 -5.16
CA PRO A 76 5.76 -1.04 -5.47
C PRO A 76 6.89 -1.60 -6.31
N PHE A 77 7.61 -0.77 -7.07
CA PHE A 77 8.61 -1.20 -8.04
C PHE A 77 9.94 -0.44 -8.01
N ASP A 78 10.10 0.55 -7.13
CA ASP A 78 11.33 1.34 -7.11
C ASP A 78 11.66 1.73 -5.68
N GLU A 79 12.45 0.91 -5.00
CA GLU A 79 13.42 1.43 -4.04
C GLU A 79 14.53 0.39 -3.80
N PRO A 80 15.81 0.74 -4.04
CA PRO A 80 16.98 -0.10 -3.75
C PRO A 80 17.21 -0.34 -2.24
N ARG A 81 16.31 0.11 -1.36
CA ARG A 81 16.38 -0.09 0.09
C ARG A 81 16.04 -1.52 0.55
N ILE A 82 15.55 -2.39 -0.35
CA ILE A 82 15.47 -3.84 -0.09
C ILE A 82 16.87 -4.49 0.04
N ILE A 83 17.96 -3.78 -0.31
CA ILE A 83 19.35 -4.28 -0.20
C ILE A 83 19.99 -3.98 1.18
N ALA A 84 19.29 -3.31 2.11
CA ALA A 84 19.88 -2.98 3.42
C ALA A 84 19.60 -4.01 4.55
N GLY A 85 19.07 -5.20 4.23
CA GLY A 85 18.60 -6.18 5.22
C GLY A 85 19.34 -7.52 5.27
N ASN A 86 20.44 -7.69 4.53
CA ASN A 86 21.21 -8.94 4.59
C ASN A 86 22.72 -8.68 4.53
N GLY A 87 23.23 -7.91 5.49
CA GLY A 87 24.64 -7.56 5.51
C GLY A 87 25.17 -6.84 6.74
N THR A 88 24.66 -7.08 7.97
CA THR A 88 25.42 -7.16 9.24
C THR A 88 24.50 -7.40 10.43
#